data_AF-A0A364NMT9-F1
#
_entry.id   AF-A0A364NMT9-F1
#
_cell.length_a   1.000
_cell.length_b   1.000
_cell.length_c   1.000
_cell.angle_alpha   90.00
_cell.angle_beta   90.00
_cell.angle_gamma   90.00
#
_symmetry.space_group_name_H-M   'P 1'
#
loop_
_entity.id
_entity.type
_entity.pdbx_description
1 polymer ?
#
loop_
_entity_poly.entity_id
_entity_poly.type
_entity_poly.pdbx_seq_one_letter_code
_entity_poly.pdbx_strand_id
1 'polypeptide(L)' 'MLFRIAPRREGDLAAFWADASKAEAQLNWKATKTLEDMMQDTWR' A
#
# COMPACT_ATOMS: atom_id res chain seq x y z
N MET A 1 0.41 3.21 26.35
CA MET A 1 1.35 3.26 25.21
C MET A 1 0.98 4.48 24.38
N LEU A 2 1.80 5.53 24.37
CA LEU A 2 1.50 6.79 23.69
C LEU A 2 2.14 6.78 22.29
N PHE A 3 1.31 6.82 21.25
CA PHE A 3 1.77 7.11 19.90
C PHE A 3 2.19 8.58 19.84
N ARG A 4 3.31 8.88 19.17
CA ARG A 4 3.75 10.25 18.92
C ARG A 4 3.58 10.54 17.44
N ILE A 5 2.80 11.57 17.12
CA ILE A 5 2.69 12.09 15.77
C ILE A 5 3.91 12.98 15.53
N ALA A 6 4.73 12.62 14.56
CA ALA A 6 5.92 13.37 14.16
C ALA A 6 5.56 14.37 13.03
N PRO A 7 6.37 15.43 12.82
CA PRO A 7 6.19 16.34 11.70
C PRO A 7 6.33 15.60 10.35
N ARG A 8 5.69 16.14 9.30
CA ARG A 8 5.77 15.61 7.95
C ARG A 8 7.22 15.60 7.47
N ARG A 9 7.66 14.51 6.85
CA ARG A 9 9.00 14.40 6.27
C ARG A 9 9.06 15.23 4.99
N GLU A 10 10.15 15.97 4.79
CA GLU A 10 10.38 16.68 3.53
C GLU A 10 10.37 15.70 2.35
N GLY A 11 9.65 16.05 1.28
CA GLY A 11 9.49 15.21 0.10
C GLY A 11 8.31 14.22 0.14
N ASP A 12 7.63 14.03 1.27
CA ASP A 12 6.45 13.16 1.31
C ASP A 12 5.25 13.85 0.65
N LEU A 13 4.64 13.18 -0.33
CA LEU A 13 3.35 13.57 -0.95
C LEU A 13 2.17 13.22 -0.03
N ALA A 14 1.04 13.90 -0.20
CA ALA A 14 -0.10 13.76 0.72
C ALA A 14 -0.78 12.39 0.60
N ALA A 15 -0.93 11.88 -0.62
CA ALA A 15 -1.39 10.53 -0.92
C ALA A 15 -1.02 10.20 -2.37
N PHE A 16 -0.72 8.92 -2.65
CA PHE A 16 -0.55 8.41 -4.01
C PHE A 16 -0.96 6.94 -4.06
N TRP A 17 -1.51 6.51 -5.19
CA TRP A 17 -1.80 5.11 -5.47
C TRP A 17 -1.73 4.85 -6.98
N ALA A 18 -1.48 3.60 -7.36
CA ALA A 18 -1.40 3.21 -8.76
C ALA A 18 -2.79 2.87 -9.33
N ASP A 19 -3.06 3.31 -10.56
CA ASP A 19 -4.11 2.71 -11.38
C ASP A 19 -3.53 1.47 -12.10
N ALA A 20 -3.97 0.29 -11.69
CA ALA A 20 -3.50 -0.99 -12.20
C ALA A 20 -4.32 -1.52 -13.39
N SER A 21 -5.29 -0.77 -13.91
CA SER A 21 -6.19 -1.19 -15.00
C SER A 21 -5.45 -1.66 -16.26
N LYS A 22 -4.32 -1.02 -16.59
CA LYS A 22 -3.49 -1.42 -17.74
C LYS A 22 -2.91 -2.83 -17.58
N ALA A 23 -2.47 -3.20 -16.37
CA ALA A 23 -1.91 -4.52 -16.11
C ALA A 23 -2.99 -5.61 -16.17
N GLU A 24 -4.19 -5.30 -15.66
CA GLU A 24 -5.36 -6.18 -15.78
C GLU A 24 -5.72 -6.40 -17.25
N ALA A 25 -5.80 -5.33 -18.05
CA ALA A 25 -6.18 -5.42 -19.46
C ALA A 25 -5.14 -6.14 -20.35
N GLN A 26 -3.84 -5.91 -20.12
CA GLN A 26 -2.79 -6.39 -21.02
C GLN A 26 -2.18 -7.72 -20.58
N LEU A 27 -2.11 -7.96 -19.28
CA LEU A 27 -1.42 -9.12 -18.70
C LEU A 27 -2.39 -10.08 -18.02
N ASN A 28 -3.68 -9.76 -17.98
CA ASN A 28 -4.69 -10.47 -17.20
C ASN A 28 -4.24 -10.66 -15.74
N TRP A 29 -3.51 -9.67 -15.21
CA TRP A 29 -2.90 -9.72 -13.88
C TRP A 29 -3.57 -8.73 -12.95
N LYS A 30 -3.83 -9.17 -11.71
CA LYS A 30 -4.42 -8.35 -10.65
C LYS A 30 -3.87 -8.78 -9.30
N ALA A 31 -3.67 -7.83 -8.39
CA ALA A 31 -3.32 -8.14 -7.00
C ALA A 31 -4.48 -8.90 -6.33
N THR A 32 -4.15 -10.00 -5.66
CA THR A 32 -5.15 -10.90 -5.03
C THR A 32 -5.14 -10.87 -3.51
N LYS A 33 -4.07 -10.38 -2.90
CA LYS A 33 -3.92 -10.28 -1.43
C LYS A 33 -4.51 -8.99 -0.90
N THR A 34 -5.15 -9.05 0.26
CA THR A 34 -5.65 -7.88 0.97
C THR A 34 -4.59 -7.29 1.91
N LEU A 35 -4.88 -6.14 2.53
CA LEU A 35 -4.00 -5.56 3.54
C LEU A 35 -3.86 -6.49 4.75
N GLU A 36 -4.94 -7.17 5.13
CA GLU A 36 -4.94 -8.15 6.22
C GLU A 36 -3.99 -9.30 5.93
N ASP A 37 -4.00 -9.84 4.70
CA ASP A 37 -3.07 -10.89 4.29
C ASP A 37 -1.62 -10.41 4.42
N MET A 38 -1.33 -9.17 3.99
CA MET A 38 0.01 -8.58 4.12
C MET A 38 0.45 -8.40 5.58
N MET A 39 -0.47 -7.97 6.45
CA MET A 39 -0.18 -7.83 7.89
C MET A 39 0.09 -9.18 8.54
N GLN A 40 -0.70 -10.21 8.20
CA GLN A 40 -0.51 -11.58 8.71
C GLN A 40 0.81 -12.18 8.24
N ASP A 41 1.16 -12.02 6.96
CA ASP A 41 2.43 -12.50 6.40
C ASP A 41 3.65 -11.83 7.08
N THR A 42 3.52 -10.57 7.52
CA THR A 42 4.62 -9.82 8.18
C THR A 42 4.82 -10.22 9.65
N TRP A 43 3.78 -10.70 10.33
CA TRP A 43 3.78 -10.94 11.77
C TRP A 43 4.05 -12.40 12.16
N ARG A 44 4.08 -13.32 11.19
CA ARG A 44 4.47 -14.72 11.40
C ARG A 44 5.98 -14.89 11.44
#